data_AF-A0A1G3CIH9-F1
#
_entry.id   AF-A0A1G3CIH9-F1
#
_cell.length_a   1.000
_cell.length_b   1.000
_cell.length_c   1.000
_cell.angle_alpha   90.00
_cell.angle_beta   90.00
_cell.angle_gamma   90.00
#
_symmetry.space_group_name_H-M   'P 1'
#
loop_
_entity.id
_entity.type
_entity.pdbx_description
1 polymer ?
#
loop_
_entity_poly.entity_id
_entity_poly.type
_entity_poly.pdbx_seq_one_letter_code
_entity_poly.pdbx_strand_id
1 'polypeptide(L)'
;MAIFPFFSKKKQPVLVRCTYCYDEFYLSPREVRLLETKNAADPVCPVKEECDMCHIGFSIPVNYTDYRGRTYLFHEMKPKIKNLDPNTVMERIFGHGFCEFEIPEH
;
A
#
# COMPACT_ATOMS: atom_id res chain seq x y z
N MET A 1 -31.98 -15.86 26.07
CA MET A 1 -31.16 -14.69 25.68
C MET A 1 -29.77 -15.18 25.35
N ALA A 2 -29.43 -15.27 24.07
CA ALA A 2 -28.13 -15.75 23.63
C ALA A 2 -27.12 -14.59 23.74
N ILE A 3 -26.16 -14.73 24.65
CA ILE A 3 -25.05 -13.80 24.81
C ILE A 3 -24.09 -14.06 23.64
N PHE A 4 -24.13 -13.20 22.63
CA PHE A 4 -23.19 -13.21 21.52
C PHE A 4 -21.76 -13.00 22.08
N PRO A 5 -20.80 -13.90 21.84
CA PRO A 5 -19.41 -13.61 22.14
C PRO A 5 -18.90 -12.65 21.05
N PHE A 6 -19.09 -11.34 21.25
CA PHE A 6 -18.47 -10.26 20.48
C PHE A 6 -16.97 -10.13 20.77
N PHE A 7 -16.26 -11.25 20.96
CA PHE A 7 -14.81 -11.28 20.83
C PHE A 7 -14.48 -11.32 19.34
N SER A 8 -14.74 -10.19 18.68
CA SER A 8 -14.17 -9.88 17.38
C SER A 8 -12.67 -10.12 17.48
N LYS A 9 -12.16 -11.15 16.80
CA LYS A 9 -10.73 -11.36 16.60
C LYS A 9 -10.14 -10.00 16.25
N LYS A 10 -9.40 -9.37 17.18
CA LYS A 10 -8.69 -8.13 16.91
C LYS A 10 -7.77 -8.48 15.73
N LYS A 11 -8.10 -8.00 14.52
CA LYS A 11 -7.20 -8.14 13.36
C LYS A 11 -5.85 -7.63 13.87
N GLN A 12 -4.81 -8.45 13.79
CA GLN A 12 -3.49 -8.05 14.24
C GLN A 12 -3.03 -6.87 13.37
N PRO A 13 -2.25 -5.93 13.93
CA PRO A 13 -1.65 -4.87 13.13
C PRO A 13 -0.84 -5.51 12.01
N VAL A 14 -0.98 -4.99 10.80
CA VAL A 14 -0.33 -5.54 9.61
C VAL A 14 0.98 -4.80 9.41
N LEU A 15 2.09 -5.53 9.48
CA LEU A 15 3.40 -4.98 9.16
C LEU A 15 3.47 -4.75 7.66
N VAL A 16 3.67 -3.49 7.27
CA VAL A 16 3.96 -3.10 5.89
C VAL A 16 5.40 -2.66 5.77
N ARG A 17 5.95 -2.85 4.58
CA ARG A 17 7.31 -2.48 4.20
C ARG A 17 7.29 -1.75 2.87
N CYS A 18 8.09 -0.71 2.75
CA CYS A 18 8.25 0.01 1.49
C CYS A 18 9.05 -0.83 0.47
N THR A 19 8.62 -0.83 -0.79
CA THR A 19 9.32 -1.52 -1.89
C THR A 19 10.65 -0.86 -2.29
N TYR A 20 10.86 0.41 -1.93
CA TYR A 20 12.02 1.20 -2.33
C TYR A 20 12.99 1.47 -1.17
N CYS A 21 12.57 2.22 -0.14
CA CYS A 21 13.42 2.57 1.00
C CYS A 21 13.45 1.51 2.11
N TYR A 22 12.63 0.45 1.99
CA TYR A 22 12.51 -0.63 2.98
C TYR A 22 12.08 -0.18 4.38
N ASP A 23 11.56 1.04 4.52
CA ASP A 23 10.94 1.51 5.76
C ASP A 23 9.76 0.61 6.17
N GLU A 24 9.62 0.35 7.47
CA GLU A 24 8.64 -0.57 8.03
C GLU A 24 7.76 0.11 9.06
N PHE A 25 6.46 -0.09 8.94
CA PHE A 25 5.49 0.41 9.92
C PHE A 25 4.28 -0.50 10.03
N TYR A 26 3.52 -0.31 11.10
CA TYR A 26 2.33 -1.11 11.38
C TYR A 26 1.08 -0.34 10.99
N LEU A 27 0.27 -0.93 10.12
CA LEU A 27 -1.07 -0.45 9.85
C LEU A 27 -2.05 -0.98 10.89
N SER A 28 -2.89 -0.09 11.40
CA SER A 28 -4.01 -0.43 12.25
C SER A 28 -5.07 -1.20 11.44
N PRO A 29 -5.90 -2.03 12.11
CA PRO A 29 -6.99 -2.73 11.44
C PRO A 29 -8.00 -1.84 10.72
N ARG A 30 -8.13 -0.57 11.15
CA ARG A 30 -9.00 0.41 10.51
C ARG A 30 -8.41 0.86 9.18
N GLU A 31 -7.12 1.18 9.15
CA GLU A 31 -6.39 1.58 7.94
C GLU A 31 -6.37 0.45 6.92
N VAL A 32 -6.11 -0.78 7.35
CA VAL A 32 -6.15 -1.96 6.48
C VAL A 32 -7.52 -2.07 5.79
N ARG A 33 -8.63 -1.92 6.52
CA ARG A 33 -9.98 -1.97 5.93
C ARG A 33 -10.24 -0.83 4.94
N LEU A 34 -9.74 0.37 5.23
CA LEU A 34 -9.85 1.51 4.33
C LEU A 34 -9.09 1.25 3.03
N LEU A 35 -7.86 0.74 3.12
CA LEU A 35 -7.06 0.36 1.95
C LEU A 35 -7.72 -0.78 1.17
N GLU A 36 -8.23 -1.81 1.86
CA GLU A 36 -8.98 -2.92 1.23
C GLU A 36 -10.16 -2.41 0.39
N THR A 37 -10.86 -1.41 0.89
CA THR A 37 -12.02 -0.81 0.20
C THR A 37 -11.58 0.08 -0.96
N LYS A 38 -10.57 0.94 -0.72
CA LYS A 38 -10.04 1.89 -1.70
C LYS A 38 -9.41 1.18 -2.91
N ASN A 39 -8.69 0.08 -2.66
CA ASN A 39 -7.96 -0.68 -3.65
C ASN A 39 -8.66 -2.02 -3.97
N ALA A 40 -9.99 -2.12 -3.82
CA ALA A 40 -10.72 -3.36 -4.03
C ALA A 40 -10.57 -3.92 -5.47
N ALA A 41 -10.31 -3.03 -6.44
CA ALA A 41 -10.06 -3.39 -7.83
C ALA A 41 -8.58 -3.68 -8.14
N ASP A 42 -7.67 -3.56 -7.16
CA ASP A 42 -6.25 -3.76 -7.40
C ASP A 42 -5.92 -5.24 -7.63
N PRO A 43 -5.31 -5.60 -8.77
CA PRO A 43 -5.02 -6.98 -9.11
C PRO A 43 -3.82 -7.56 -8.33
N VAL A 44 -3.02 -6.73 -7.65
CA VAL A 44 -1.77 -7.14 -7.00
C VAL A 44 -1.88 -7.13 -5.49
N CYS A 45 -2.34 -6.05 -4.87
CA CYS A 45 -2.56 -6.01 -3.44
C CYS A 45 -3.61 -4.96 -3.05
N PRO A 46 -4.67 -5.35 -2.31
CA PRO A 46 -5.65 -4.40 -1.80
C PRO A 46 -5.09 -3.56 -0.64
N VAL A 47 -4.09 -4.05 0.08
CA VAL A 47 -3.42 -3.34 1.18
C VAL A 47 -2.14 -2.72 0.63
N LYS A 48 -2.28 -1.70 -0.22
CA LYS A 48 -1.14 -0.94 -0.76
C LYS A 48 -1.34 0.55 -0.55
N GLU A 49 -0.27 1.24 -0.23
CA GLU A 49 -0.25 2.69 -0.07
C GLU A 49 1.05 3.26 -0.62
N GLU A 50 1.06 4.54 -0.96
CA GLU A 50 2.31 5.25 -1.26
C GLU A 50 3.16 5.35 0.01
N CYS A 51 4.46 5.26 -0.16
CA CYS A 51 5.35 5.42 0.98
C CYS A 51 5.50 6.90 1.31
N ASP A 52 4.99 7.34 2.45
CA ASP A 52 5.11 8.74 2.91
C ASP A 52 6.56 9.17 3.17
N MET A 53 7.47 8.22 3.35
CA MET A 53 8.88 8.53 3.63
C MET A 53 9.68 8.86 2.37
N CYS A 54 9.45 8.13 1.28
CA CYS A 54 10.23 8.31 0.05
C CYS A 54 9.40 8.84 -1.12
N HIS A 55 8.08 8.79 -1.07
CA HIS A 55 7.11 9.11 -2.13
C HIS A 55 7.34 8.43 -3.49
N ILE A 56 8.37 7.58 -3.59
CA ILE A 56 8.78 6.84 -4.79
C ILE A 56 8.20 5.42 -4.73
N GLY A 57 8.24 4.80 -3.55
CA GLY A 57 7.87 3.41 -3.35
C GLY A 57 6.42 3.23 -2.90
N PHE A 58 6.03 1.96 -2.78
CA PHE A 58 4.77 1.57 -2.16
C PHE A 58 5.04 0.84 -0.87
N SER A 59 4.25 1.15 0.14
CA SER A 59 4.14 0.40 1.39
C SER A 59 3.17 -0.76 1.16
N ILE A 60 3.69 -1.98 1.26
CA ILE A 60 2.91 -3.21 1.08
C ILE A 60 3.15 -4.20 2.21
N PRO A 61 2.18 -5.07 2.54
CA PRO A 61 2.31 -5.99 3.65
C PRO A 61 3.48 -6.97 3.48
N VAL A 62 4.20 -7.19 4.58
CA VAL A 62 5.23 -8.22 4.68
C VAL A 62 4.59 -9.61 4.54
N ASN A 63 3.52 -9.83 5.30
CA ASN A 63 2.68 -11.02 5.25
C ASN A 63 1.25 -10.62 5.59
N TYR A 64 0.33 -10.80 4.65
CA TYR A 64 -1.08 -10.51 4.84
C TYR A 64 -1.96 -11.61 4.25
N THR A 65 -2.98 -12.02 5.01
CA THR A 65 -4.02 -12.91 4.49
C THR A 65 -5.34 -12.16 4.48
N ASP A 66 -5.92 -12.05 3.30
CA ASP A 66 -7.19 -11.37 3.09
C ASP A 66 -8.39 -12.21 3.58
N TYR A 67 -9.58 -11.60 3.71
CA TYR A 67 -10.81 -12.27 4.14
C TYR A 67 -11.21 -13.44 3.23
N ARG A 68 -10.74 -13.45 1.97
CA ARG A 68 -10.95 -14.55 1.00
C ARG A 68 -9.93 -15.69 1.16
N GLY A 69 -9.03 -15.62 2.14
CA GLY A 69 -7.97 -16.60 2.37
C GLY A 69 -6.78 -16.50 1.41
N ARG A 70 -6.66 -15.39 0.66
CA ARG A 70 -5.52 -15.15 -0.23
C ARG A 70 -4.36 -14.58 0.57
N THR A 71 -3.19 -15.19 0.42
CA THR A 71 -1.97 -14.75 1.09
C THR A 71 -1.17 -13.86 0.16
N TYR A 72 -0.66 -12.77 0.72
CA TYR A 72 0.06 -11.70 0.06
C TYR A 72 1.41 -11.57 0.77
N LEU A 73 2.47 -12.02 0.09
CA LEU A 73 3.84 -11.97 0.60
C LEU A 73 4.66 -10.89 -0.12
N PHE A 74 5.41 -10.10 0.64
CA PHE A 74 6.14 -8.93 0.11
C PHE A 74 7.03 -9.26 -1.09
N HIS A 75 7.77 -10.37 -1.02
CA HIS A 75 8.69 -10.78 -2.08
C HIS A 75 7.97 -11.21 -3.37
N GLU A 76 6.74 -11.70 -3.28
CA GLU A 76 5.93 -12.07 -4.45
C GLU A 76 5.22 -10.86 -5.06
N MET A 77 4.83 -9.89 -4.24
CA MET A 77 4.13 -8.68 -4.68
C MET A 77 5.06 -7.61 -5.22
N LYS A 78 6.23 -7.41 -4.60
CA LYS A 78 7.22 -6.42 -5.02
C LYS A 78 7.53 -6.45 -6.53
N PRO A 79 7.83 -7.60 -7.17
CA PRO A 79 8.06 -7.65 -8.61
C PRO A 79 6.79 -7.35 -9.42
N LYS A 80 5.60 -7.74 -8.93
CA LYS A 80 4.31 -7.47 -9.60
C LYS A 80 3.95 -5.98 -9.60
N ILE A 81 4.29 -5.26 -8.54
CA ILE A 81 4.12 -3.80 -8.44
C ILE A 81 5.06 -3.07 -9.40
N LYS A 82 6.31 -3.53 -9.49
CA LYS A 82 7.28 -2.97 -10.45
C LYS A 82 6.81 -3.13 -11.91
N ASN A 83 6.03 -4.18 -12.19
CA ASN A 83 5.51 -4.48 -13.51
C ASN A 83 4.14 -3.86 -13.81
N LEU A 84 3.52 -3.13 -12.86
CA LEU A 84 2.12 -2.72 -12.97
C LEU A 84 1.89 -1.50 -13.87
N ASP A 85 2.84 -0.56 -13.97
CA ASP A 85 2.96 0.38 -15.09
C ASP A 85 4.16 1.32 -14.86
N PRO A 86 5.13 1.44 -15.78
CA PRO A 86 6.17 2.46 -15.69
C PRO A 86 5.60 3.89 -15.73
N ASN A 87 4.44 4.10 -16.36
CA ASN A 87 3.80 5.42 -16.41
C ASN A 87 3.29 5.88 -15.04
N THR A 88 2.76 4.98 -14.21
CA THR A 88 2.31 5.34 -12.85
C THR A 88 3.49 5.66 -11.93
N VAL A 89 4.67 5.08 -12.18
CA VAL A 89 5.91 5.43 -11.47
C VAL A 89 6.38 6.82 -11.91
N MET A 90 6.36 7.12 -13.21
CA MET A 90 6.71 8.45 -13.73
C MET A 90 5.73 9.54 -13.28
N GLU A 91 4.42 9.29 -13.29
CA GLU A 91 3.40 10.23 -12.78
C GLU A 91 3.56 10.54 -11.29
N ARG A 92 4.13 9.63 -10.48
CA ARG A 92 4.41 9.93 -9.06
C ARG A 92 5.70 10.69 -8.87
N ILE A 93 6.74 10.32 -9.61
CA ILE A 93 8.04 11.00 -9.58
C ILE A 93 7.90 12.44 -10.10
N PHE A 94 7.07 12.66 -11.12
CA PHE A 94 6.94 13.95 -11.80
C PHE A 94 5.61 14.68 -11.56
N GLY A 95 4.56 14.01 -11.11
CA GLY A 95 3.24 14.63 -10.88
C GLY A 95 3.13 15.43 -9.58
N HIS A 96 4.06 15.24 -8.64
CA HIS A 96 4.11 15.99 -7.37
C HIS A 96 5.12 17.16 -7.37
N GLY A 97 5.63 17.59 -8.53
CA GLY A 97 6.76 18.52 -8.58
C GLY A 97 6.94 19.37 -9.83
N PHE A 98 5.88 19.81 -10.51
CA PHE A 98 5.96 20.94 -11.44
C PHE A 98 4.82 21.93 -11.22
N CYS A 99 4.77 22.51 -10.02
CA CYS A 99 4.39 23.91 -9.92
C CYS A 99 5.71 24.70 -9.76
N GLU A 100 5.91 25.67 -10.66
CA GLU A 100 6.95 26.71 -10.62
C GLU A 100 8.40 26.28 -10.91
N PHE A 101 8.70 26.03 -12.19
CA PHE A 101 9.93 26.57 -12.74
C PHE A 101 9.56 27.44 -13.95
N GLU A 102 9.45 28.74 -13.70
CA GLU A 102 9.60 29.74 -14.75
C GLU A 102 10.94 29.49 -15.43
N ILE A 103 10.89 29.23 -16.73
CA ILE A 103 12.07 29.21 -17.59
C ILE A 103 12.43 30.67 -17.82
N PRO A 104 13.60 31.19 -17.38
CA PRO A 104 14.04 32.49 -17.86
C PRO A 104 14.53 32.25 -19.29
N GLU A 105 13.75 32.72 -20.26
CA GLU A 105 14.26 32.92 -21.62
C GLU A 105 15.38 33.96 -21.55
N HIS A 106 16.53 33.61 -22.13
CA HIS A 106 17.70 34.48 -22.23
C HIS A 106 18.16 34.62 -23.67
#